data_AF-A0A8T6Q0R1-F1
#
_entry.id   AF-A0A8T6Q0R1-F1
#
_cell.length_a   1.000
_cell.length_b   1.000
_cell.length_c   1.000
_cell.angle_alpha   90.00
_cell.angle_beta   90.00
_cell.angle_gamma   90.00
#
_symmetry.space_group_name_H-M   'P 1'
#
loop_
_entity.id
_entity.type
_entity.pdbx_description
1 polymer ?
#
loop_
_entity_poly.entity_id
_entity_poly.type
_entity_poly.pdbx_seq_one_letter_code
_entity_poly.pdbx_strand_id
1 'polypeptide(L)'
;YWLYHLYDKDIVPFEGREKNDALVNLFKSHGYEHHGFTTEYDTSSQVRWMGVLNLEGKTPETLKKTFESQRKRNINKAINYGVKVRFLERDEFNLFLDLYRETEERAGFVSKTDDYFYNFIDTYGDKVLVPLAYIDLDEYVLKLQQELN
;
A
#
# COMPACT_ATOMS: atom_id res chain seq x y z
N TYR A 1 7.21 -17.75 0.86
CA TYR A 1 6.84 -17.29 -0.50
C TYR A 1 7.86 -17.82 -1.49
N TRP A 2 7.41 -18.31 -2.64
CA TRP A 2 8.29 -18.69 -3.75
C TRP A 2 8.53 -17.46 -4.62
N LEU A 3 9.66 -16.80 -4.43
CA LEU A 3 10.03 -15.58 -5.17
C LEU A 3 10.82 -15.98 -6.42
N TYR A 4 10.45 -15.42 -7.58
CA TYR A 4 11.16 -15.68 -8.83
C TYR A 4 12.49 -14.92 -8.87
N HIS A 5 12.47 -13.63 -8.56
CA HIS A 5 13.65 -12.77 -8.60
C HIS A 5 13.45 -11.57 -7.68
N LEU A 6 14.52 -11.03 -7.12
CA LEU A 6 14.52 -9.90 -6.19
C LEU A 6 15.31 -8.75 -6.79
N TYR A 7 14.72 -7.57 -6.69
CA TYR A 7 15.27 -6.33 -7.20
C TYR A 7 15.32 -5.29 -6.08
N ASP A 8 16.26 -4.37 -6.17
CA ASP A 8 16.26 -3.18 -5.36
C ASP A 8 15.18 -2.18 -5.82
N LYS A 9 15.14 -1.00 -5.19
CA LYS A 9 14.15 0.05 -5.49
C LYS A 9 14.27 0.64 -6.90
N ASP A 10 15.42 0.48 -7.56
CA ASP A 10 15.73 1.00 -8.89
C ASP A 10 15.62 -0.11 -9.95
N ILE A 11 15.03 -1.26 -9.59
CA ILE A 11 14.82 -2.44 -10.44
C ILE A 11 16.17 -3.08 -10.85
N VAL A 12 17.20 -2.92 -10.02
CA VAL A 12 18.48 -3.61 -10.20
C VAL A 12 18.44 -4.94 -9.44
N PRO A 13 18.75 -6.08 -10.10
CA PRO A 13 18.86 -7.37 -9.42
C PRO A 13 19.84 -7.34 -8.25
N PHE A 14 19.49 -7.94 -7.12
CA PHE A 14 20.44 -8.09 -6.03
C PHE A 14 21.59 -9.03 -6.42
N GLU A 15 22.83 -8.60 -6.19
CA GLU A 15 24.01 -9.44 -6.45
C GLU A 15 23.95 -10.76 -5.65
N GLY A 16 24.34 -11.85 -6.30
CA GLY A 16 24.33 -13.19 -5.70
C GLY A 16 22.94 -13.82 -5.51
N ARG A 17 21.87 -13.17 -6.01
CA ARG A 17 20.51 -13.74 -6.04
C ARG A 17 20.15 -14.14 -7.47
N GLU A 18 20.35 -15.42 -7.78
CA GLU A 18 19.95 -15.99 -9.06
C GLU A 18 18.42 -16.03 -9.24
N LYS A 19 17.98 -15.96 -10.50
CA LYS A 19 16.59 -16.20 -10.88
C LYS A 19 16.21 -17.63 -10.51
N ASN A 20 14.98 -17.79 -10.02
CA ASN A 20 14.46 -19.10 -9.66
C ASN A 20 13.91 -19.87 -10.88
N ASP A 21 14.76 -20.07 -11.89
CA ASP A 21 14.39 -20.80 -13.11
C ASP A 21 14.10 -22.27 -12.82
N ALA A 22 14.70 -22.83 -11.75
CA ALA A 22 14.40 -24.18 -11.27
C ALA A 22 12.92 -24.37 -10.95
N LEU A 23 12.28 -23.38 -10.32
CA LEU A 23 10.85 -23.40 -10.03
C LEU A 23 10.01 -23.45 -11.32
N VAL A 24 10.35 -22.60 -12.30
CA VAL A 24 9.64 -22.56 -13.59
C VAL A 24 9.80 -23.89 -14.34
N ASN A 25 11.01 -24.45 -14.34
CA ASN A 25 11.30 -25.73 -14.99
C ASN A 25 10.59 -26.91 -14.30
N LEU A 26 10.45 -26.88 -12.97
CA LEU A 26 9.69 -27.88 -12.24
C LEU A 26 8.21 -27.88 -12.66
N PHE A 27 7.58 -26.71 -12.74
CA PHE A 27 6.20 -26.63 -13.23
C PHE A 27 6.08 -27.12 -14.68
N LYS A 28 7.00 -26.73 -15.55
CA LYS A 28 7.03 -27.21 -16.94
C LYS A 28 7.21 -28.73 -17.04
N SER A 29 8.03 -29.35 -16.19
CA SER A 29 8.22 -30.81 -16.19
C SER A 29 6.98 -31.57 -15.74
N HIS A 30 6.05 -30.91 -15.04
CA HIS A 30 4.74 -31.46 -14.67
C HIS A 30 3.61 -31.07 -15.65
N GLY A 31 3.95 -30.52 -16.82
CA GLY A 31 2.99 -30.21 -17.89
C GLY A 31 2.26 -28.87 -17.74
N TYR A 32 2.67 -28.02 -16.79
CA TYR A 32 2.13 -26.66 -16.69
C TYR A 32 2.76 -25.72 -17.72
N GLU A 33 1.93 -24.90 -18.35
CA GLU A 33 2.37 -23.86 -19.27
C GLU A 33 2.64 -22.54 -18.53
N HIS A 34 3.78 -21.91 -18.81
CA HIS A 34 4.14 -20.63 -18.24
C HIS A 34 3.68 -19.49 -19.16
N HIS A 35 2.86 -18.57 -18.65
CA HIS A 35 2.29 -17.46 -19.43
C HIS A 35 3.30 -16.33 -19.77
N GLY A 36 4.61 -16.62 -19.82
CA GLY A 36 5.66 -15.64 -20.07
C GLY A 36 6.02 -14.80 -18.85
N PHE A 37 6.82 -13.73 -19.00
CA PHE A 37 7.19 -12.78 -17.93
C PHE A 37 6.57 -11.41 -18.20
N THR A 38 5.24 -11.33 -18.08
CA THR A 38 4.47 -10.11 -18.35
C THR A 38 4.78 -9.01 -17.32
N THR A 39 4.77 -7.77 -17.81
CA THR A 39 4.98 -6.54 -17.02
C THR A 39 3.75 -5.62 -17.04
N GLU A 40 2.77 -5.91 -17.88
CA GLU A 40 1.54 -5.14 -18.02
C GLU A 40 0.48 -5.60 -17.02
N TYR A 41 -0.46 -4.72 -16.72
CA TYR A 41 -1.64 -5.08 -15.93
C TYR A 41 -2.58 -5.94 -16.77
N ASP A 42 -2.84 -7.14 -16.28
CA ASP A 42 -3.78 -8.07 -16.89
C ASP A 42 -4.94 -8.30 -15.92
N THR A 43 -6.16 -8.05 -16.40
CA THR A 43 -7.39 -8.20 -15.62
C THR A 43 -7.68 -9.64 -15.19
N SER A 44 -7.04 -10.62 -15.83
CA SER A 44 -7.23 -12.05 -15.58
C SER A 44 -6.15 -12.69 -14.70
N SER A 45 -5.10 -11.95 -14.34
CA SER A 45 -4.00 -12.47 -13.53
C SER A 45 -3.58 -11.52 -12.40
N GLN A 46 -2.84 -12.06 -11.43
CA GLN A 46 -2.31 -11.28 -10.32
C GLN A 46 -1.09 -10.46 -10.76
N VAL A 47 -0.91 -9.28 -10.15
CA VAL A 47 0.27 -8.44 -10.38
C VAL A 47 1.55 -9.22 -10.02
N ARG A 48 2.53 -9.16 -10.91
CA ARG A 48 3.77 -9.95 -10.79
C ARG A 48 4.94 -9.22 -10.16
N TRP A 49 4.87 -7.89 -10.11
CA TRP A 49 5.88 -7.03 -9.52
C TRP A 49 5.29 -6.38 -8.27
N MET A 50 5.85 -6.71 -7.11
CA MET A 50 5.37 -6.21 -5.82
C MET A 50 6.49 -5.48 -5.11
N GLY A 51 6.24 -4.24 -4.70
CA GLY A 51 7.11 -3.52 -3.77
C GLY A 51 6.93 -4.09 -2.37
N VAL A 52 7.97 -4.74 -1.84
CA VAL A 52 7.94 -5.37 -0.51
C VAL A 52 8.92 -4.67 0.41
N LEU A 53 8.44 -4.20 1.56
CA LEU A 53 9.27 -3.64 2.62
C LEU A 53 9.50 -4.69 3.70
N ASN A 54 10.73 -5.18 3.85
CA ASN A 54 11.06 -6.11 4.94
C ASN A 54 11.11 -5.37 6.28
N LEU A 55 10.30 -5.83 7.24
CA LEU A 55 10.16 -5.28 8.58
C LEU A 55 10.87 -6.11 9.66
N GLU A 56 11.47 -7.25 9.30
CA GLU A 56 12.16 -8.13 10.26
C GLU A 56 13.27 -7.38 11.01
N GLY A 57 13.22 -7.44 12.35
CA GLY A 57 14.18 -6.76 13.23
C GLY A 57 14.08 -5.22 13.23
N LYS A 58 13.03 -4.63 12.63
CA LYS A 58 12.86 -3.17 12.57
C LYS A 58 11.84 -2.67 13.59
N THR A 59 12.11 -1.50 14.16
CA THR A 59 11.17 -0.72 14.95
C THR A 59 10.70 0.47 14.10
N PRO A 60 9.61 1.17 14.46
CA PRO A 60 9.19 2.38 13.76
C PRO A 60 10.32 3.42 13.63
N GLU A 61 11.14 3.58 14.66
CA GLU A 61 12.26 4.53 14.70
C GLU A 61 13.39 4.12 13.75
N THR A 62 13.77 2.83 13.76
CA THR A 62 14.83 2.34 12.87
C THR A 62 14.37 2.30 11.41
N LEU A 63 13.09 1.99 11.17
CA LEU A 63 12.49 2.03 9.85
C LEU A 63 12.42 3.45 9.29
N LYS A 64 11.97 4.43 10.10
CA LYS A 64 11.90 5.83 9.66
C LYS A 64 13.27 6.35 9.22
N LYS A 65 14.37 5.86 9.81
CA LYS A 65 15.75 6.20 9.40
C LYS A 65 16.10 5.70 7.99
N THR A 66 15.48 4.63 7.49
CA THR A 66 15.77 4.09 6.14
C THR A 66 15.04 4.83 5.02
N PHE A 67 14.09 5.71 5.34
CA PHE A 67 13.38 6.48 4.32
C PHE A 67 14.26 7.57 3.70
N GLU A 68 14.01 7.89 2.43
CA GLU A 68 14.62 9.05 1.78
C GLU A 68 14.23 10.35 2.50
N SER A 69 15.10 11.36 2.41
CA SER A 69 14.92 12.65 3.06
C SER A 69 13.58 13.31 2.70
N GLN A 70 13.12 13.19 1.44
CA GLN A 70 11.84 13.74 1.03
C GLN A 70 10.66 13.05 1.74
N ARG A 71 10.67 11.72 1.87
CA ARG A 71 9.63 10.96 2.59
C ARG A 71 9.60 11.33 4.08
N LYS A 72 10.77 11.44 4.72
CA LYS A 72 10.89 11.90 6.13
C LYS A 72 10.30 13.31 6.31
N ARG A 73 10.62 14.24 5.40
CA ARG A 73 10.07 15.61 5.40
C ARG A 73 8.56 15.61 5.25
N ASN A 74 8.00 14.83 4.33
CA ASN A 74 6.56 14.75 4.11
C ASN A 74 5.82 14.19 5.34
N ILE A 75 6.37 13.16 5.99
CA ILE A 75 5.80 12.60 7.24
C ILE A 75 5.80 13.66 8.35
N ASN A 76 6.94 14.32 8.58
CA ASN A 76 7.01 15.36 9.60
C ASN A 76 6.12 16.56 9.26
N LYS A 77 5.97 16.89 7.97
CA LYS A 77 5.06 17.92 7.50
C LYS A 77 3.62 17.59 7.91
N ALA A 78 3.13 16.38 7.59
CA ALA A 78 1.78 15.95 7.98
C ALA A 78 1.56 16.05 9.51
N ILE A 79 2.52 15.60 10.31
CA ILE A 79 2.47 15.70 11.78
C ILE A 79 2.39 17.16 12.23
N ASN A 80 3.23 18.04 11.66
CA ASN A 80 3.28 19.46 12.04
C ASN A 80 1.98 20.21 11.68
N TYR A 81 1.35 19.84 10.57
CA TYR A 81 0.04 20.35 10.15
C TYR A 81 -1.14 19.74 10.92
N GLY A 82 -0.88 18.92 11.94
CA GLY A 82 -1.94 18.37 12.79
C GLY A 82 -2.77 17.29 12.10
N VAL A 83 -2.25 16.64 11.05
CA VAL A 83 -2.92 15.49 10.44
C VAL A 83 -2.96 14.35 11.46
N LYS A 84 -4.17 13.84 11.70
CA LYS A 84 -4.46 12.71 12.56
C LYS A 84 -4.86 11.51 11.73
N VAL A 85 -4.79 10.33 12.33
CA VAL A 85 -5.26 9.08 11.74
C VAL A 85 -6.18 8.39 12.74
N ARG A 86 -7.34 7.95 12.27
CA ARG A 86 -8.23 7.03 13.00
C ARG A 86 -8.64 5.89 12.08
N PHE A 87 -9.09 4.79 12.65
CA PHE A 87 -9.66 3.70 11.86
C PHE A 87 -11.16 3.92 11.73
N LEU A 88 -11.68 3.74 10.52
CA LEU A 88 -13.11 3.77 10.25
C LEU A 88 -13.71 2.42 10.62
N GLU A 89 -14.84 2.48 11.29
CA GLU A 89 -15.66 1.31 11.56
C GLU A 89 -16.57 1.00 10.36
N ARG A 90 -17.23 -0.16 10.40
CA ARG A 90 -18.05 -0.65 9.30
C ARG A 90 -19.23 0.27 8.93
N ASP A 91 -19.78 0.99 9.89
CA ASP A 91 -20.88 1.96 9.71
C ASP A 91 -20.40 3.29 9.09
N GLU A 92 -19.11 3.60 9.19
CA GLU A 92 -18.48 4.78 8.57
C GLU A 92 -17.81 4.48 7.21
N PHE A 93 -17.92 3.25 6.71
CA PHE A 93 -17.18 2.79 5.53
C PHE A 93 -17.49 3.57 4.25
N ASN A 94 -18.66 4.23 4.18
CA ASN A 94 -19.01 5.12 3.08
C ASN A 94 -18.01 6.28 2.91
N LEU A 95 -17.41 6.79 4.00
CA LEU A 95 -16.38 7.84 3.91
C LEU A 95 -15.15 7.38 3.13
N PHE A 96 -14.76 6.11 3.28
CA PHE A 96 -13.70 5.53 2.46
C PHE A 96 -14.12 5.43 1.00
N LEU A 97 -15.35 4.96 0.72
CA LEU A 97 -15.84 4.82 -0.64
C LEU A 97 -15.88 6.17 -1.36
N ASP A 98 -16.39 7.22 -0.72
CA ASP A 98 -16.45 8.57 -1.31
C ASP A 98 -15.06 9.05 -1.76
N LEU A 99 -14.05 8.99 -0.86
CA LEU A 99 -12.67 9.37 -1.17
C LEU A 99 -12.02 8.48 -2.24
N TYR A 100 -12.37 7.20 -2.23
CA TYR A 100 -11.85 6.22 -3.17
C TYR A 100 -12.39 6.49 -4.58
N ARG A 101 -13.68 6.79 -4.72
CA ARG A 101 -14.35 7.12 -5.99
C ARG A 101 -13.83 8.41 -6.60
N GLU A 102 -13.63 9.46 -5.79
CA GLU A 102 -12.98 10.69 -6.25
C GLU A 102 -11.55 10.44 -6.76
N THR A 103 -10.83 9.51 -6.14
CA THR A 103 -9.47 9.15 -6.54
C THR A 103 -9.47 8.33 -7.83
N GLU A 104 -10.42 7.42 -7.98
CA GLU A 104 -10.64 6.62 -9.18
C GLU A 104 -10.89 7.52 -10.40
N GLU A 105 -11.84 8.46 -10.29
CA GLU A 105 -12.17 9.41 -11.36
C GLU A 105 -10.96 10.25 -11.76
N ARG A 106 -10.21 10.76 -10.77
CA ARG A 106 -9.01 11.57 -11.01
C ARG A 106 -7.85 10.77 -11.63
N ALA A 107 -7.66 9.52 -11.23
CA ALA A 107 -6.53 8.69 -11.65
C ALA A 107 -6.80 7.89 -12.95
N GLY A 108 -8.07 7.78 -13.36
CA GLY A 108 -8.46 7.14 -14.62
C GLY A 108 -8.33 5.61 -14.62
N PHE A 109 -8.47 4.96 -13.46
CA PHE A 109 -8.57 3.49 -13.39
C PHE A 109 -10.00 3.06 -13.12
N VAL A 110 -10.33 1.80 -13.44
CA VAL A 110 -11.62 1.19 -13.09
C VAL A 110 -11.39 0.25 -11.93
N SER A 111 -12.18 0.42 -10.87
CA SER A 111 -12.07 -0.31 -9.63
C SER A 111 -13.23 -1.28 -9.44
N LYS A 112 -13.30 -1.91 -8.26
CA LYS A 112 -14.38 -2.82 -7.89
C LYS A 112 -15.61 -2.04 -7.41
N THR A 113 -16.77 -2.68 -7.46
CA THR A 113 -18.05 -2.10 -7.02
C THR A 113 -18.09 -1.84 -5.52
N ASP A 114 -19.01 -1.00 -5.05
CA ASP A 114 -19.23 -0.78 -3.62
C ASP A 114 -19.56 -2.09 -2.90
N ASP A 115 -20.43 -2.92 -3.49
CA ASP A 115 -20.78 -4.26 -2.99
C ASP A 115 -19.55 -5.16 -2.80
N TYR A 116 -18.54 -5.06 -3.67
CA TYR A 116 -17.30 -5.82 -3.50
C TYR A 116 -16.56 -5.37 -2.24
N PHE A 117 -16.44 -4.06 -2.02
CA PHE A 117 -15.75 -3.52 -0.85
C PHE A 117 -16.52 -3.79 0.44
N TYR A 118 -17.86 -3.70 0.42
CA TYR A 118 -18.69 -4.09 1.57
C TYR A 118 -18.57 -5.57 1.88
N ASN A 119 -18.67 -6.46 0.89
CA ASN A 119 -18.43 -7.88 1.08
C ASN A 119 -17.03 -8.15 1.62
N PHE A 120 -16.02 -7.38 1.18
CA PHE A 120 -14.64 -7.52 1.65
C PHE A 120 -14.51 -7.22 3.15
N ILE A 121 -15.01 -6.07 3.62
CA ILE A 121 -14.93 -5.72 5.05
C ILE A 121 -15.82 -6.65 5.90
N ASP A 122 -16.99 -7.04 5.40
CA ASP A 122 -17.91 -7.94 6.10
C ASP A 122 -17.34 -9.37 6.24
N THR A 123 -16.59 -9.83 5.24
CA THR A 123 -16.00 -11.18 5.26
C THR A 123 -14.76 -11.25 6.12
N TYR A 124 -13.88 -10.25 6.03
CA TYR A 124 -12.59 -10.28 6.72
C TYR A 124 -12.64 -9.68 8.13
N GLY A 125 -13.65 -8.86 8.43
CA GLY A 125 -13.92 -8.33 9.77
C GLY A 125 -12.71 -7.67 10.41
N ASP A 126 -12.29 -8.20 11.55
CA ASP A 126 -11.17 -7.72 12.38
C ASP A 126 -9.79 -7.76 11.70
N LYS A 127 -9.68 -8.44 10.56
CA LYS A 127 -8.45 -8.49 9.76
C LYS A 127 -8.31 -7.30 8.80
N VAL A 128 -9.33 -6.46 8.69
CA VAL A 128 -9.32 -5.25 7.85
C VAL A 128 -9.18 -4.03 8.74
N LEU A 129 -8.25 -3.15 8.36
CA LEU A 129 -8.11 -1.83 8.95
C LEU A 129 -8.33 -0.79 7.85
N VAL A 130 -9.20 0.18 8.09
CA VAL A 130 -9.52 1.27 7.15
C VAL A 130 -9.04 2.59 7.75
N PRO A 131 -7.78 2.99 7.57
CA PRO A 131 -7.27 4.23 8.14
C PRO A 131 -7.78 5.45 7.37
N LEU A 132 -8.41 6.39 8.08
CA LEU A 132 -8.74 7.73 7.59
C LEU A 132 -7.74 8.74 8.14
N ALA A 133 -7.05 9.44 7.24
CA ALA A 133 -6.27 10.62 7.59
C ALA A 133 -7.15 11.87 7.53
N TYR A 134 -7.16 12.68 8.60
CA TYR A 134 -8.02 13.86 8.69
C TYR A 134 -7.33 15.00 9.46
N ILE A 135 -7.87 16.21 9.33
CA ILE A 135 -7.50 17.37 10.15
C ILE A 135 -8.75 17.77 10.93
N ASP A 136 -8.59 17.93 12.23
CA ASP A 136 -9.62 18.54 13.08
C ASP A 136 -9.44 20.07 13.00
N LEU A 137 -10.39 20.75 12.36
CA LEU A 137 -10.27 22.18 12.12
C LEU A 137 -10.40 23.01 13.39
N ASP A 138 -11.22 22.57 14.35
CA ASP A 138 -11.41 23.29 15.61
C ASP A 138 -10.12 23.24 16.43
N GLU A 139 -9.51 22.05 16.56
CA GLU A 139 -8.22 21.92 17.21
C GLU A 139 -7.09 22.66 16.47
N TYR A 140 -7.11 22.62 15.14
CA TYR A 140 -6.09 23.29 14.33
C TYR A 140 -6.16 24.82 14.49
N VAL A 141 -7.36 25.40 14.44
CA VAL A 141 -7.58 26.83 14.67
C VAL A 141 -7.17 27.22 16.09
N LEU A 142 -7.53 26.43 17.10
CA LEU A 142 -7.17 26.70 18.49
C LEU A 142 -5.65 26.68 18.69
N LYS A 143 -4.94 25.71 18.08
CA LYS A 143 -3.48 25.66 18.10
C LYS A 143 -2.86 26.91 17.46
N LEU A 144 -3.34 27.32 16.29
CA LEU A 144 -2.84 28.53 15.63
C LEU A 144 -3.05 29.77 16.49
N GLN A 145 -4.20 29.92 17.14
CA GLN A 145 -4.47 31.03 18.04
C GLN A 145 -3.53 31.07 19.25
N GLN A 146 -3.12 29.91 19.76
CA GLN A 146 -2.13 29.83 20.85
C GLN A 146 -0.72 30.20 20.39
N GLU A 147 -0.32 29.85 19.18
CA GLU A 147 1.01 30.18 18.62
C GLU A 147 1.17 31.67 18.26
N LEU A 148 0.05 32.40 18.06
CA LEU A 148 0.05 33.85 17.80
C LEU A 148 0.17 34.71 19.06
N ASN A 149 -0.15 34.16 20.24
CA ASN A 149 -0.11 34.87 21.54
C ASN A 149 1.21 34.62 22.28
#